data_AF-A0A2M8M5P5-F1
#
_entry.id   AF-A0A2M8M5P5-F1
#
_cell.length_a   1.000
_cell.length_b   1.000
_cell.length_c   1.000
_cell.angle_alpha   90.00
_cell.angle_beta   90.00
_cell.angle_gamma   90.00
#
_symmetry.space_group_name_H-M   'P 1'
#
loop_
_entity.id
_entity.type
_entity.pdbx_description
1 polymer ?
#
loop_
_entity_poly.entity_id
_entity_poly.type
_entity_poly.pdbx_seq_one_letter_code
_entity_poly.pdbx_strand_id
1 'polypeptide(L)'
;MTADTAASGPRVWPFVITRSVRTGFRIVVAPDFLLDVGQHHLLADVASGEVSDEVVYLREYRDKGDDSLWLLYRIGYLRGADIGREEEYVLHGSRRTPLIEGVVCRTRPDFDATGELLTRVHRTCAEAVRSFFEADSEDHPVHGGAEFGVPEAGRGAGRALPVEEQGPYHSGRNIQAALQGRHPRPCSPKLTPVPLPGTAPGTAVPSGAGQRTAAGGPGGGRLDAAPDGDGTVPGGGEDARTGQDPVRLPAAPFTPLGGRRGAAGWAVAVLLAAALITVLLR
;
A
#
# COMPACT_ATOMS: atom_id res chain seq x y z
N MET A 1 -34.75 8.08 4.54
CA MET A 1 -33.63 8.60 3.72
C MET A 1 -33.34 10.01 4.20
N THR A 2 -32.50 10.14 5.23
CA THR A 2 -31.99 11.43 5.69
C THR A 2 -31.03 11.94 4.63
N ALA A 3 -31.37 13.08 4.02
CA ALA A 3 -30.46 13.80 3.14
C ALA A 3 -29.22 14.14 3.97
N ASP A 4 -28.10 13.49 3.64
CA ASP A 4 -26.79 13.82 4.14
C ASP A 4 -26.48 15.23 3.64
N THR A 5 -26.76 16.24 4.47
CA THR A 5 -26.36 17.62 4.21
C THR A 5 -24.86 17.55 3.99
N ALA A 6 -24.44 17.65 2.72
CA ALA A 6 -23.07 17.49 2.32
C ALA A 6 -22.21 18.43 3.16
N ALA A 7 -21.56 17.86 4.18
CA ALA A 7 -20.66 18.60 5.04
C ALA A 7 -19.63 19.23 4.09
N SER A 8 -19.58 20.56 4.08
CA SER A 8 -18.71 21.36 3.22
C SER A 8 -17.24 21.30 3.67
N GLY A 9 -16.85 20.22 4.35
CA GLY A 9 -15.51 20.02 4.86
C GLY A 9 -14.56 19.46 3.80
N PRO A 10 -13.24 19.52 4.05
CA PRO A 10 -12.22 18.91 3.20
C PRO A 10 -12.54 17.44 2.93
N ARG A 11 -12.39 17.02 1.66
CA ARG A 11 -12.59 15.64 1.21
C ARG A 11 -11.25 14.93 1.13
N VAL A 12 -11.20 13.73 1.68
CA VAL A 12 -9.99 12.93 1.78
C VAL A 12 -10.27 11.47 1.46
N TRP A 13 -9.27 10.75 0.99
CA TRP A 13 -9.37 9.32 0.64
C TRP A 13 -8.47 8.49 1.54
N PRO A 14 -8.96 7.42 2.17
CA PRO A 14 -8.13 6.58 3.03
C PRO A 14 -7.17 5.74 2.20
N PHE A 15 -6.02 5.41 2.79
CA PHE A 15 -5.14 4.38 2.26
C PHE A 15 -4.45 3.61 3.39
N VAL A 16 -4.08 2.37 3.08
CA VAL A 16 -3.34 1.49 4.00
C VAL A 16 -2.29 0.70 3.24
N ILE A 17 -1.07 0.68 3.79
CA ILE A 17 0.04 -0.14 3.33
C ILE A 17 0.52 -0.97 4.51
N THR A 18 0.70 -2.27 4.31
CA THR A 18 1.27 -3.15 5.33
C THR A 18 2.10 -4.24 4.67
N ARG A 19 2.57 -5.21 5.45
CA ARG A 19 3.40 -6.31 4.99
C ARG A 19 2.77 -7.62 5.43
N SER A 20 2.66 -8.61 4.55
CA SER A 20 2.25 -9.97 4.96
C SER A 20 3.45 -10.82 5.35
N VAL A 21 3.22 -12.02 5.89
CA VAL A 21 4.29 -12.99 6.23
C VAL A 21 5.08 -13.42 4.99
N ARG A 22 4.43 -13.46 3.82
CA ARG A 22 5.03 -13.98 2.59
C ARG A 22 5.49 -12.90 1.63
N THR A 23 4.91 -11.71 1.73
CA THR A 23 5.10 -10.63 0.76
C THR A 23 5.83 -9.41 1.36
N GLY A 24 6.40 -8.59 0.49
CA GLY A 24 6.95 -7.28 0.89
C GLY A 24 5.86 -6.30 1.33
N PHE A 25 6.16 -5.01 1.32
CA PHE A 25 5.13 -3.98 1.51
C PHE A 25 4.10 -4.06 0.38
N ARG A 26 2.83 -4.03 0.75
CA ARG A 26 1.67 -4.12 -0.15
C ARG A 26 0.66 -3.06 0.25
N ILE A 27 0.09 -2.44 -0.77
CA ILE A 27 -1.04 -1.54 -0.62
C ILE A 27 -2.28 -2.40 -0.49
N VAL A 28 -3.02 -2.23 0.61
CA VAL A 28 -4.25 -2.97 0.90
C VAL A 28 -5.47 -2.13 0.55
N VAL A 29 -5.42 -0.85 0.88
CA VAL A 29 -6.45 0.13 0.56
C VAL A 29 -5.81 1.30 -0.17
N ALA A 30 -6.41 1.75 -1.26
CA ALA A 30 -5.99 2.94 -2.00
C ALA A 30 -7.21 3.79 -2.40
N PRO A 31 -7.03 5.10 -2.61
CA PRO A 31 -8.08 5.95 -3.16
C PRO A 31 -8.64 5.39 -4.48
N ASP A 32 -9.96 5.35 -4.61
CA ASP A 32 -10.63 4.83 -5.82
C ASP A 32 -10.10 5.47 -7.10
N PHE A 33 -9.91 6.80 -7.10
CA PHE A 33 -9.41 7.53 -8.26
C PHE A 33 -7.98 7.13 -8.67
N LEU A 34 -7.16 6.59 -7.76
CA LEU A 34 -5.85 6.04 -8.09
C LEU A 34 -5.94 4.60 -8.59
N LEU A 35 -6.92 3.83 -8.10
CA LEU A 35 -7.17 2.47 -8.57
C LEU A 35 -7.72 2.45 -9.99
N ASP A 36 -8.65 3.35 -10.30
CA ASP A 36 -9.29 3.48 -11.61
C ASP A 36 -8.28 3.66 -12.76
N VAL A 37 -7.13 4.26 -12.46
CA VAL A 37 -6.05 4.50 -13.43
C VAL A 37 -4.81 3.61 -13.22
N GLY A 38 -4.87 2.66 -12.27
CA GLY A 38 -3.76 1.74 -11.98
C GLY A 38 -2.52 2.41 -11.36
N GLN A 39 -2.69 3.56 -10.71
CA GLN A 39 -1.59 4.37 -10.15
C GLN A 39 -1.40 4.23 -8.64
N HIS A 40 -2.22 3.43 -7.95
CA HIS A 40 -2.14 3.22 -6.49
C HIS A 40 -0.73 2.86 -5.98
N HIS A 41 0.12 2.20 -6.79
CA HIS A 41 1.49 1.84 -6.46
C HIS A 41 2.36 3.05 -6.00
N LEU A 42 2.02 4.28 -6.41
CA LEU A 42 2.72 5.49 -5.98
C LEU A 42 2.68 5.70 -4.46
N LEU A 43 1.66 5.18 -3.77
CA LEU A 43 1.54 5.33 -2.31
C LEU A 43 2.72 4.68 -1.58
N ALA A 44 3.18 3.54 -2.07
CA ALA A 44 4.34 2.84 -1.51
C ALA A 44 5.67 3.54 -1.81
N ASP A 45 5.76 4.25 -2.94
CA ASP A 45 6.95 5.03 -3.32
C ASP A 45 7.12 6.28 -2.44
N VAL A 46 6.01 6.88 -2.00
CA VAL A 46 5.98 8.15 -1.25
C VAL A 46 6.04 7.93 0.25
N ALA A 47 5.40 6.87 0.77
CA ALA A 47 5.34 6.66 2.20
C ALA A 47 6.71 6.25 2.76
N SER A 48 7.34 7.15 3.50
CA SER A 48 8.59 6.91 4.22
C SER A 48 8.55 7.54 5.61
N GLY A 49 9.33 7.00 6.54
CA GLY A 49 9.42 7.51 7.90
C GLY A 49 9.80 6.41 8.88
N GLU A 50 9.78 6.76 10.17
CA GLU A 50 10.00 5.82 11.25
C GLU A 50 8.67 5.43 11.90
N VAL A 51 8.65 4.30 12.60
CA VAL A 51 7.46 3.87 13.32
C VAL A 51 7.27 4.79 14.54
N SER A 52 6.14 5.48 14.60
CA SER A 52 5.76 6.37 15.70
C SER A 52 4.23 6.44 15.83
N ASP A 53 3.75 6.24 17.06
CA ASP A 53 2.33 6.44 17.39
C ASP A 53 1.98 7.92 17.64
N GLU A 54 2.99 8.79 17.75
CA GLU A 54 2.83 10.19 18.15
C GLU A 54 3.00 11.18 16.98
N VAL A 55 3.62 10.75 15.88
CA VAL A 55 3.96 11.62 14.75
C VAL A 55 3.14 11.25 13.53
N VAL A 56 2.66 12.28 12.83
CA VAL A 56 2.03 12.15 11.51
C VAL A 56 2.94 12.81 10.49
N TYR A 57 3.18 12.13 9.38
CA TYR A 57 3.97 12.64 8.27
C TYR A 57 3.06 13.35 7.26
N LEU A 58 3.48 14.51 6.80
CA LEU A 58 2.89 15.20 5.66
C LEU A 58 3.91 15.21 4.52
N ARG A 59 3.53 14.66 3.37
CA ARG A 59 4.39 14.62 2.18
C ARG A 59 3.64 14.96 0.91
N GLU A 60 4.26 15.82 0.11
CA GLU A 60 3.80 16.10 -1.25
C GLU A 60 4.38 15.08 -2.23
N TYR A 61 3.53 14.49 -3.06
CA TYR A 61 3.91 13.82 -4.28
C TYR A 61 3.75 14.80 -5.44
N ARG A 62 4.80 14.99 -6.22
CA ARG A 62 4.79 15.78 -7.46
C ARG A 62 5.04 14.86 -8.65
N ASP A 63 4.17 14.95 -9.63
CA ASP A 63 4.35 14.25 -10.90
C ASP A 63 5.23 15.07 -11.87
N LYS A 64 5.39 14.57 -13.10
CA LYS A 64 6.14 15.25 -14.15
C LYS A 64 5.42 16.49 -14.75
N GLY A 65 4.11 16.60 -14.58
CA GLY A 65 3.24 17.63 -15.15
C GLY A 65 2.87 18.76 -14.19
N ASP A 66 3.58 18.89 -13.06
CA ASP A 66 3.31 19.83 -11.96
C ASP A 66 2.00 19.57 -11.19
N ASP A 67 1.37 18.42 -11.42
CA ASP A 67 0.23 17.94 -10.66
C ASP A 67 0.71 17.34 -9.32
N SER A 68 0.01 17.68 -8.23
CA SER A 68 0.40 17.27 -6.87
C SER A 68 -0.68 16.46 -6.16
N LEU A 69 -0.23 15.54 -5.30
CA LEU A 69 -1.03 14.88 -4.28
C LEU A 69 -0.37 15.08 -2.91
N TRP A 70 -1.17 15.18 -1.86
CA TRP A 70 -0.67 15.31 -0.50
C TRP A 70 -1.05 14.07 0.30
N LEU A 71 -0.08 13.45 0.96
CA LEU A 71 -0.28 12.30 1.82
C LEU A 71 -0.08 12.75 3.26
N LEU A 72 -1.08 12.49 4.10
CA LEU A 72 -1.02 12.69 5.54
C LEU A 72 -1.18 11.33 6.22
N TYR A 73 -0.13 10.80 6.83
CA TYR A 73 -0.11 9.41 7.29
C TYR A 73 0.70 9.19 8.56
N ARG A 74 0.41 8.11 9.28
CA ARG A 74 1.25 7.62 10.38
C ARG A 74 1.83 6.25 10.03
N ILE A 75 2.92 5.89 10.71
CA ILE A 75 3.51 4.56 10.63
C ILE A 75 3.47 3.96 12.03
N GLY A 76 2.60 2.98 12.24
CA GLY A 76 2.47 2.22 13.48
C GLY A 76 2.87 0.75 13.32
N TYR A 77 2.63 -0.05 14.35
CA TYR A 77 2.66 -1.50 14.25
C TYR A 77 1.26 -2.07 14.15
N LEU A 78 1.07 -3.04 13.25
CA LEU A 78 -0.19 -3.77 13.12
C LEU A 78 -0.42 -4.62 14.37
N ARG A 79 -1.58 -4.46 15.00
CA ARG A 79 -1.95 -5.22 16.21
C ARG A 79 -2.66 -6.52 15.83
N GLY A 80 -2.54 -7.55 16.65
CA GLY A 80 -3.27 -8.80 16.42
C GLY A 80 -4.78 -8.57 16.39
N ALA A 81 -5.29 -7.70 17.26
CA ALA A 81 -6.70 -7.32 17.33
C ALA A 81 -7.25 -6.76 16.00
N ASP A 82 -6.43 -6.06 15.20
CA ASP A 82 -6.83 -5.48 13.93
C ASP A 82 -7.23 -6.57 12.91
N ILE A 83 -6.61 -7.75 13.04
CA ILE A 83 -6.87 -8.93 12.21
C ILE A 83 -7.57 -10.08 12.98
N GLY A 84 -8.16 -9.79 14.14
CA GLY A 84 -8.93 -10.77 14.91
C GLY A 84 -8.09 -11.83 15.63
N ARG A 85 -6.82 -11.55 15.94
CA ARG A 85 -5.93 -12.42 16.71
C ARG A 85 -5.69 -11.90 18.12
N GLU A 86 -5.34 -12.80 19.04
CA GLU A 86 -5.09 -12.48 20.45
C GLU A 86 -3.69 -11.89 20.71
N GLU A 87 -2.78 -11.96 19.74
CA GLU A 87 -1.42 -11.44 19.88
C GLU A 87 -1.41 -9.90 20.01
N GLU A 88 -0.42 -9.35 20.72
CA GLU A 88 -0.27 -7.89 20.81
C GLU A 88 0.04 -7.28 19.43
N TYR A 89 0.96 -7.90 18.67
CA TYR A 89 1.38 -7.46 17.33
C TYR A 89 1.43 -8.61 16.35
N VAL A 90 1.13 -8.30 15.09
CA VAL A 90 1.36 -9.22 13.98
C VAL A 90 2.85 -9.25 13.64
N LEU A 91 3.43 -10.44 13.54
CA LEU A 91 4.85 -10.62 13.28
C LEU A 91 5.14 -11.09 11.84
N HIS A 92 6.19 -10.53 11.25
CA HIS A 92 6.82 -11.03 10.03
C HIS A 92 8.21 -11.55 10.41
N GLY A 93 8.35 -12.88 10.52
CA GLY A 93 9.50 -13.50 11.16
C GLY A 93 9.58 -13.11 12.63
N SER A 94 10.70 -12.51 13.05
CA SER A 94 10.89 -12.02 14.43
C SER A 94 10.57 -10.53 14.62
N ARG A 95 10.11 -9.84 13.56
CA ARG A 95 9.89 -8.39 13.58
C ARG A 95 8.41 -8.07 13.59
N ARG A 96 8.05 -7.00 14.30
CA ARG A 96 6.69 -6.44 14.27
C ARG A 96 6.39 -5.91 12.88
N THR A 97 5.16 -6.16 12.42
CA THR A 97 4.72 -5.77 11.09
C THR A 97 4.32 -4.30 11.09
N PRO A 98 4.95 -3.45 10.26
CA PRO A 98 4.56 -2.06 10.15
C PRO A 98 3.19 -1.91 9.46
N LEU A 99 2.43 -0.92 9.91
CA LEU A 99 1.17 -0.47 9.33
C LEU A 99 1.31 1.01 9.00
N ILE A 100 1.21 1.34 7.72
CA ILE A 100 1.14 2.72 7.26
C ILE A 100 -0.32 2.97 6.93
N GLU A 101 -0.91 3.96 7.58
CA GLU A 101 -2.30 4.34 7.33
C GLU A 101 -2.43 5.86 7.34
N GLY A 102 -3.31 6.36 6.49
CA GLY A 102 -3.46 7.79 6.33
C GLY A 102 -4.51 8.16 5.32
N VAL A 103 -4.43 9.41 4.89
CA VAL A 103 -5.30 9.97 3.87
C VAL A 103 -4.52 10.61 2.74
N VAL A 104 -5.13 10.61 1.56
CA VAL A 104 -4.69 11.35 0.38
C VAL A 104 -5.61 12.56 0.19
N CYS A 105 -4.99 13.70 -0.10
CA CYS A 105 -5.64 14.96 -0.41
C CYS A 105 -5.20 15.44 -1.79
N ARG A 106 -6.11 16.03 -2.57
CA ARG A 106 -5.77 16.63 -3.88
C ARG A 106 -5.09 17.98 -3.74
N THR A 107 -5.34 18.68 -2.65
CA THR A 107 -4.70 19.95 -2.29
C THR A 107 -3.96 19.78 -0.98
N ARG A 108 -3.06 20.72 -0.67
CA ARG A 108 -2.40 20.74 0.63
C ARG A 108 -3.48 20.80 1.72
N PRO A 109 -3.47 19.90 2.71
CA PRO A 109 -4.48 19.91 3.76
C PRO A 109 -4.35 21.19 4.58
N ASP A 110 -5.49 21.82 4.86
CA ASP A 110 -5.65 23.01 5.70
C ASP A 110 -6.29 22.67 7.06
N PHE A 111 -6.34 21.38 7.39
CA PHE A 111 -6.89 20.82 8.63
C PHE A 111 -5.79 20.14 9.45
N ASP A 112 -6.00 20.07 10.76
CA ASP A 112 -5.08 19.40 11.67
C ASP A 112 -5.16 17.87 11.55
N ALA A 113 -4.02 17.20 11.65
CA ALA A 113 -3.97 15.76 11.84
C ALA A 113 -4.46 15.41 13.26
N THR A 114 -5.58 14.71 13.39
CA THR A 114 -6.12 14.33 14.70
C THR A 114 -6.12 12.81 14.88
N GLY A 115 -6.07 12.37 16.13
CA GLY A 115 -6.26 10.94 16.46
C GLY A 115 -7.62 10.42 16.01
N GLU A 116 -8.65 11.27 15.96
CA GLU A 116 -9.98 10.92 15.47
C GLU A 116 -9.99 10.64 13.96
N LEU A 117 -9.32 11.47 13.17
CA LEU A 117 -9.16 11.24 11.73
C LEU A 117 -8.50 9.89 11.46
N LEU A 118 -7.38 9.60 12.13
CA LEU A 118 -6.65 8.34 11.94
C LEU A 118 -7.42 7.14 12.48
N THR A 119 -8.16 7.29 13.58
CA THR A 119 -9.07 6.24 14.09
C THR A 119 -10.19 5.93 13.09
N ARG A 120 -10.70 6.96 12.41
CA ARG A 120 -11.70 6.80 11.36
C ARG A 120 -11.10 6.05 10.16
N VAL A 121 -9.92 6.45 9.68
CA VAL A 121 -9.20 5.74 8.60
C VAL A 121 -9.01 4.27 8.97
N HIS A 122 -8.48 4.01 10.16
CA HIS A 122 -8.23 2.66 10.66
C HIS A 122 -9.49 1.80 10.63
N ARG A 123 -10.60 2.31 11.19
CA ARG A 123 -11.89 1.60 11.22
C ARG A 123 -12.44 1.35 9.82
N THR A 124 -12.37 2.34 8.93
CA THR A 124 -12.83 2.21 7.54
C THR A 124 -12.05 1.14 6.79
N CYS A 125 -10.76 0.94 7.11
CA CYS A 125 -9.89 0.00 6.40
C CYS A 125 -9.77 -1.37 7.09
N ALA A 126 -10.28 -1.53 8.30
CA ALA A 126 -10.03 -2.71 9.14
C ALA A 126 -10.45 -4.03 8.48
N GLU A 127 -11.60 -4.05 7.78
CA GLU A 127 -12.08 -5.26 7.10
C GLU A 127 -11.17 -5.66 5.93
N ALA A 128 -10.73 -4.70 5.12
CA ALA A 128 -9.79 -4.94 4.02
C ALA A 128 -8.44 -5.46 4.54
N VAL A 129 -7.93 -4.89 5.64
CA VAL A 129 -6.70 -5.36 6.30
C VAL A 129 -6.87 -6.78 6.80
N ARG A 130 -7.98 -7.09 7.48
CA ARG A 130 -8.25 -8.46 7.94
C ARG A 130 -8.31 -9.45 6.78
N SER A 131 -9.08 -9.13 5.74
CA SER A 131 -9.22 -9.97 4.55
C SER A 131 -7.88 -10.22 3.84
N PHE A 132 -7.01 -9.21 3.77
CA PHE A 132 -5.66 -9.34 3.24
C PHE A 132 -4.82 -10.37 4.01
N PHE A 133 -4.90 -10.38 5.34
CA PHE A 133 -4.16 -11.34 6.17
C PHE A 133 -4.78 -12.74 6.20
N GLU A 134 -6.11 -12.86 6.07
CA GLU A 134 -6.79 -14.16 5.97
C GLU A 134 -6.49 -14.86 4.65
N ALA A 135 -6.36 -14.11 3.55
CA ALA A 135 -6.06 -14.68 2.24
C ALA A 135 -4.63 -15.25 2.13
N ASP A 136 -3.66 -14.69 2.87
CA ASP A 136 -2.22 -15.03 2.83
C ASP A 136 -1.68 -15.25 1.40
N SER A 137 -2.13 -14.41 0.46
CA SER A 137 -1.86 -14.56 -0.97
C SER A 137 -1.21 -13.32 -1.57
N GLU A 138 -0.28 -13.55 -2.49
CA GLU A 138 0.34 -12.51 -3.32
C GLU A 138 -0.65 -11.82 -4.26
N ASP A 139 -1.77 -12.46 -4.57
CA ASP A 139 -2.77 -11.98 -5.53
C ASP A 139 -3.95 -11.27 -4.85
N HIS A 140 -3.84 -10.92 -3.56
CA HIS A 140 -4.92 -10.21 -2.88
C HIS A 140 -5.18 -8.86 -3.56
N PRO A 141 -6.43 -8.57 -3.96
CA PRO A 141 -6.78 -7.34 -4.66
C PRO A 141 -6.59 -6.12 -3.75
N VAL A 142 -6.24 -4.98 -4.34
CA VAL A 142 -6.24 -3.71 -3.62
C VAL A 142 -7.68 -3.22 -3.52
N HIS A 143 -8.12 -2.87 -2.32
CA HIS A 143 -9.47 -2.38 -2.05
C HIS A 143 -9.59 -0.88 -2.28
N GLY A 144 -10.74 -0.49 -2.80
CA GLY A 144 -11.13 0.89 -2.99
C GLY A 144 -11.44 1.63 -1.70
N GLY A 145 -10.78 2.76 -1.48
CA GLY A 145 -11.04 3.70 -0.40
C GLY A 145 -11.86 4.87 -0.90
N ALA A 146 -13.16 4.86 -0.64
CA ALA A 146 -14.07 5.95 -1.00
C ALA A 146 -13.73 7.25 -0.25
N GLU A 147 -14.05 8.38 -0.88
CA GLU A 147 -13.88 9.69 -0.25
C GLU A 147 -14.75 9.86 1.00
N PHE A 148 -14.24 10.57 1.99
CA PHE A 148 -15.03 10.99 3.14
C PHE A 148 -14.64 12.40 3.60
N GLY A 149 -15.56 13.07 4.30
CA GLY A 149 -15.29 14.38 4.88
C GLY A 149 -14.49 14.28 6.18
N VAL A 150 -13.48 15.14 6.34
CA VAL A 150 -12.72 15.27 7.59
C VAL A 150 -13.68 15.65 8.73
N PRO A 151 -13.66 14.96 9.88
CA PRO A 151 -14.44 15.38 11.04
C PRO A 151 -14.11 16.83 11.41
N GLU A 152 -15.12 17.69 11.54
CA GLU A 152 -14.89 19.05 12.02
C GLU A 152 -14.24 19.00 13.39
N ALA A 153 -13.32 19.94 13.64
CA ALA A 153 -12.72 20.12 14.95
C ALA A 153 -13.76 20.69 15.94
N GLY A 154 -14.78 19.91 16.28
CA GLY A 154 -15.79 20.27 17.27
C GLY A 154 -15.20 20.37 18.67
N ARG A 155 -15.96 20.93 19.63
CA ARG A 155 -15.59 20.86 21.06
C ARG A 155 -15.54 19.38 21.49
N GLY A 156 -14.36 18.78 21.46
CA GLY A 156 -14.16 17.35 21.68
C GLY A 156 -13.36 16.65 20.58
N ALA A 157 -13.08 17.32 19.46
CA ALA A 157 -12.15 16.83 18.46
C ALA A 157 -10.79 16.59 19.11
N GLY A 158 -10.28 15.38 18.90
CA GLY A 158 -9.06 14.91 19.57
C GLY A 158 -7.90 15.88 19.42
N ARG A 159 -7.00 15.90 20.41
CA ARG A 159 -5.77 16.69 20.40
C ARG A 159 -5.06 16.54 19.04
N ALA A 160 -4.70 17.68 18.43
CA ALA A 160 -3.89 17.71 17.22
C ALA A 160 -2.58 16.94 17.45
N LEU A 161 -2.26 16.06 16.52
CA LEU A 161 -1.03 15.29 16.50
C LEU A 161 0.08 16.14 15.88
N PRO A 162 1.31 16.07 16.39
CA PRO A 162 2.48 16.63 15.73
C PRO A 162 2.59 16.17 14.28
N VAL A 163 2.70 17.13 13.37
CA VAL A 163 2.92 16.89 11.94
C VAL A 163 4.38 17.15 11.59
N GLU A 164 5.04 16.15 11.03
CA GLU A 164 6.39 16.25 10.46
C GLU A 164 6.28 16.38 8.94
N GLU A 165 6.67 17.55 8.42
CA GLU A 165 6.72 17.79 6.99
C GLU A 165 7.97 17.16 6.37
N GLN A 166 7.76 16.31 5.37
CA GLN A 166 8.82 15.71 4.58
C GLN A 166 8.97 16.45 3.25
N GLY A 167 10.19 16.44 2.72
CA GLY A 167 10.46 17.01 1.40
C GLY A 167 9.61 16.34 0.30
N PRO A 168 9.29 17.08 -0.78
CA PRO A 168 8.46 16.56 -1.85
C PRO A 168 9.10 15.33 -2.49
N TYR A 169 8.28 14.34 -2.83
CA TYR A 169 8.66 13.21 -3.64
C TYR A 169 8.43 13.55 -5.11
N HIS A 170 9.48 13.51 -5.93
CA HIS A 170 9.40 13.76 -7.36
C HIS A 170 9.35 12.44 -8.13
N SER A 171 8.28 12.22 -8.88
CA SER A 171 8.14 11.04 -9.73
C SER A 171 8.38 11.37 -11.20
N GLY A 172 9.02 10.46 -11.94
CA GLY A 172 9.08 10.53 -13.40
C GLY A 172 7.76 10.15 -14.10
N ARG A 173 6.73 9.74 -13.34
CA ARG A 173 5.40 9.36 -13.84
C ARG A 173 4.48 10.59 -13.95
N ASN A 174 3.42 10.47 -14.74
CA ASN A 174 2.37 11.49 -14.90
C ASN A 174 1.07 10.97 -14.25
N ILE A 175 0.49 11.75 -13.33
CA ILE A 175 -0.75 11.41 -12.60
C ILE A 175 -1.96 12.19 -13.07
N GLN A 176 -1.80 13.04 -14.08
CA GLN A 176 -2.86 13.90 -14.59
C GLN A 176 -4.15 13.13 -14.93
N ALA A 177 -4.01 11.92 -15.47
CA ALA A 177 -5.15 11.04 -15.74
C ALA A 177 -5.93 10.63 -14.49
N ALA A 178 -5.27 10.50 -13.33
CA ALA A 178 -5.88 10.19 -12.04
C ALA A 178 -6.63 11.40 -11.47
N LEU A 179 -5.98 12.56 -11.49
CA LEU A 179 -6.52 13.80 -10.92
C LEU A 179 -7.70 14.35 -11.69
N GLN A 180 -7.65 14.28 -13.02
CA GLN A 180 -8.74 14.74 -13.87
C GLN A 180 -9.99 13.89 -13.72
N GLY A 181 -9.90 12.74 -13.03
CA GLY A 181 -10.98 11.78 -12.89
C GLY A 181 -11.44 11.40 -14.29
N ARG A 182 -10.85 10.35 -14.88
CA ARG A 182 -11.53 9.77 -16.04
C ARG A 182 -12.91 9.37 -15.56
N HIS A 183 -13.92 10.19 -15.89
CA HIS A 183 -15.30 9.73 -15.89
C HIS A 183 -15.23 8.41 -16.64
N PRO A 184 -15.57 7.28 -16.00
CA PRO A 184 -15.57 6.00 -16.70
C PRO A 184 -16.35 6.29 -17.96
N ARG A 185 -15.69 6.21 -19.13
CA ARG A 185 -16.40 6.30 -20.40
C ARG A 185 -17.52 5.29 -20.22
N PRO A 186 -18.80 5.70 -20.27
CA PRO A 186 -19.89 4.76 -20.07
C PRO A 186 -19.53 3.59 -20.95
N CYS A 187 -19.23 2.44 -20.33
CA CYS A 187 -18.82 1.27 -21.07
C CYS A 187 -19.96 1.11 -22.05
N SER A 188 -19.70 1.41 -23.34
CA SER A 188 -20.72 1.23 -24.35
C SER A 188 -21.14 -0.20 -24.13
N PRO A 189 -22.40 -0.46 -23.72
CA PRO A 189 -22.80 -1.79 -23.34
C PRO A 189 -22.33 -2.67 -24.49
N LYS A 190 -21.50 -3.68 -24.19
CA LYS A 190 -21.13 -4.67 -25.19
C LYS A 190 -22.48 -5.15 -25.69
N LEU A 191 -22.91 -4.64 -26.84
CA LEU A 191 -24.06 -5.10 -27.56
C LEU A 191 -23.67 -6.53 -27.88
N THR A 192 -24.08 -7.42 -26.99
CA THR A 192 -24.07 -8.84 -27.28
C THR A 192 -24.94 -8.91 -28.50
N PRO A 193 -24.41 -9.28 -29.68
CA PRO A 193 -25.22 -9.36 -30.87
C PRO A 193 -26.37 -10.30 -30.52
N VAL A 194 -27.58 -9.76 -30.38
CA VAL A 194 -28.77 -10.55 -30.19
C VAL A 194 -28.84 -11.41 -31.44
N PRO A 195 -28.73 -12.75 -31.34
CA PRO A 195 -28.84 -13.59 -32.50
C PRO A 195 -30.20 -13.33 -33.14
N LEU A 196 -30.18 -12.85 -34.39
CA LEU A 196 -31.40 -12.66 -35.16
C LEU A 196 -32.14 -14.00 -35.23
N PRO A 197 -33.45 -14.04 -34.90
CA PRO A 197 -34.24 -15.25 -35.05
C PRO A 197 -34.26 -15.63 -36.54
N GLY A 198 -33.62 -16.74 -36.89
CA GLY A 198 -33.58 -17.26 -38.27
C GLY A 198 -32.27 -17.89 -38.71
N THR A 199 -31.19 -17.79 -37.94
CA THR A 199 -29.92 -18.44 -38.33
C THR A 199 -29.92 -19.89 -37.84
N ALA A 200 -30.17 -20.82 -38.76
CA ALA A 200 -30.11 -22.25 -38.47
C ALA A 200 -28.69 -22.66 -38.01
N PRO A 201 -28.56 -23.61 -37.07
CA PRO A 201 -27.26 -24.10 -36.62
C PRO A 201 -26.55 -24.84 -37.76
N GLY A 202 -25.56 -24.19 -38.34
CA GLY A 202 -24.60 -24.80 -39.26
C GLY A 202 -23.78 -25.85 -38.51
N THR A 203 -23.82 -27.07 -39.01
CA THR A 203 -23.16 -28.26 -38.48
C THR A 203 -21.64 -28.02 -38.40
N ALA A 204 -21.09 -28.00 -37.19
CA ALA A 204 -19.65 -27.91 -36.98
C ALA A 204 -18.98 -29.21 -37.43
N VAL A 205 -18.08 -29.09 -38.41
CA VAL A 205 -17.19 -30.16 -38.87
C VAL A 205 -16.02 -30.28 -37.86
N PRO A 206 -15.71 -31.49 -37.34
CA PRO A 206 -14.54 -31.68 -36.51
C PRO A 206 -13.27 -31.66 -37.38
N SER A 207 -12.44 -30.62 -37.21
CA SER A 207 -11.10 -30.59 -37.80
C SER A 207 -10.13 -31.35 -36.88
N GLY A 208 -9.56 -32.41 -37.44
CA GLY A 208 -8.83 -33.45 -36.73
C GLY A 208 -7.39 -33.09 -36.34
N ALA A 209 -6.97 -33.80 -35.29
CA ALA A 209 -5.64 -34.35 -35.03
C ALA A 209 -4.45 -33.81 -35.84
N GLY A 210 -3.59 -33.07 -35.16
CA GLY A 210 -2.20 -32.80 -35.56
C GLY A 210 -1.25 -33.10 -34.41
N GLN A 211 -0.98 -34.39 -34.18
CA GLN A 211 0.09 -34.90 -33.33
C GLN A 211 1.45 -34.40 -33.88
N ARG A 212 2.22 -33.66 -33.08
CA ARG A 212 3.65 -33.45 -33.35
C ARG A 212 4.48 -33.93 -32.17
N THR A 213 5.12 -35.08 -32.40
CA THR A 213 6.25 -35.62 -31.67
C THR A 213 7.53 -34.86 -32.02
N ALA A 214 8.32 -34.50 -31.02
CA ALA A 214 9.77 -34.26 -31.11
C ALA A 214 10.35 -34.92 -29.83
N ALA A 215 11.09 -36.03 -29.86
CA ALA A 215 12.48 -36.19 -30.36
C ALA A 215 13.34 -35.00 -29.88
N GLY A 216 14.18 -35.10 -28.87
CA GLY A 216 15.18 -36.13 -28.62
C GLY A 216 16.55 -35.53 -28.98
N GLY A 217 17.40 -35.30 -27.98
CA GLY A 217 18.76 -34.83 -28.21
C GLY A 217 19.58 -34.73 -26.91
N PRO A 218 20.41 -35.74 -26.58
CA PRO A 218 21.46 -35.61 -25.59
C PRO A 218 22.78 -35.26 -26.29
N GLY A 219 23.51 -34.29 -25.74
CA GLY A 219 24.84 -33.91 -26.21
C GLY A 219 25.69 -33.46 -25.04
N GLY A 220 26.42 -34.40 -24.46
CA GLY A 220 27.53 -34.09 -23.56
C GLY A 220 28.79 -33.72 -24.34
N GLY A 221 29.72 -33.05 -23.65
CA GLY A 221 31.13 -33.13 -23.98
C GLY A 221 31.92 -31.82 -23.94
N ARG A 222 32.86 -31.82 -22.98
CA ARG A 222 34.29 -31.48 -23.17
C ARG A 222 34.78 -30.10 -22.71
N LEU A 223 35.37 -30.16 -21.52
CA LEU A 223 36.72 -29.75 -21.07
C LEU A 223 37.64 -28.93 -22.00
N ASP A 224 38.41 -28.09 -21.29
CA ASP A 224 39.74 -27.52 -21.54
C ASP A 224 39.88 -26.27 -22.41
N ALA A 225 40.26 -25.15 -21.79
CA ALA A 225 41.62 -24.59 -21.86
C ALA A 225 41.63 -23.08 -21.54
N ALA A 226 42.44 -22.69 -20.56
CA ALA A 226 42.98 -21.34 -20.45
C ALA A 226 44.01 -21.10 -21.58
N PRO A 227 44.25 -19.83 -21.95
CA PRO A 227 45.56 -19.30 -21.57
C PRO A 227 45.54 -17.84 -21.11
N ASP A 228 46.59 -17.53 -20.36
CA ASP A 228 47.06 -16.20 -20.01
C ASP A 228 47.20 -15.27 -21.23
N GLY A 229 46.88 -14.01 -21.00
CA GLY A 229 47.08 -12.92 -21.96
C GLY A 229 47.16 -11.58 -21.23
N ASP A 230 48.34 -11.30 -20.70
CA ASP A 230 48.76 -9.96 -20.27
C ASP A 230 48.86 -9.04 -21.50
N GLY A 231 48.23 -7.87 -21.43
CA GLY A 231 48.03 -7.00 -22.59
C GLY A 231 47.57 -5.61 -22.18
N THR A 232 48.53 -4.79 -21.75
CA THR A 232 48.36 -3.35 -21.57
C THR A 232 48.22 -2.66 -22.93
N VAL A 233 47.11 -1.94 -23.14
CA VAL A 233 46.99 -0.89 -24.18
C VAL A 233 46.24 0.31 -23.58
N PRO A 234 46.77 1.54 -23.71
CA PRO A 234 46.06 2.76 -23.35
C PRO A 234 45.34 3.37 -24.58
N GLY A 235 44.17 3.98 -24.37
CA GLY A 235 43.63 4.94 -25.33
C GLY A 235 42.10 4.98 -25.44
N GLY A 236 41.52 6.06 -24.91
CA GLY A 236 40.56 6.95 -25.57
C GLY A 236 39.32 6.40 -26.26
N GLY A 237 38.15 6.92 -25.87
CA GLY A 237 36.95 6.90 -26.71
C GLY A 237 35.67 7.04 -25.91
N GLU A 238 35.14 8.25 -25.85
CA GLU A 238 33.72 8.52 -25.63
C GLU A 238 32.86 7.59 -26.49
N ASP A 239 31.86 6.94 -25.89
CA ASP A 239 30.61 6.67 -26.57
C ASP A 239 29.47 6.52 -25.58
N ALA A 240 28.51 7.43 -25.73
CA ALA A 240 27.24 7.45 -25.05
C ALA A 240 26.42 6.22 -25.40
N ARG A 241 26.22 5.32 -24.42
CA ARG A 241 25.13 4.35 -24.43
C ARG A 241 24.49 4.31 -23.06
N THR A 242 23.39 5.05 -22.96
CA THR A 242 22.43 5.07 -21.86
C THR A 242 21.73 3.71 -21.79
N GLY A 243 22.39 2.73 -21.18
CA GLY A 243 21.74 1.52 -20.67
C GLY A 243 21.01 1.89 -19.39
N GLN A 244 19.67 1.94 -19.44
CA GLN A 244 18.85 2.03 -18.24
C GLN A 244 18.94 0.69 -17.50
N ASP A 245 19.82 0.65 -16.50
CA ASP A 245 19.78 -0.34 -15.43
C ASP A 245 18.46 -0.19 -14.67
N PRO A 246 17.72 -1.28 -14.37
CA PRO A 246 16.61 -1.19 -13.45
C PRO A 246 17.16 -0.77 -12.08
N VAL A 247 16.71 0.39 -11.61
CA VAL A 247 17.02 0.93 -10.28
C VAL A 247 16.63 -0.12 -9.23
N ARG A 248 17.62 -0.92 -8.79
CA ARG A 248 17.55 -1.63 -7.52
C ARG A 248 17.55 -0.56 -6.44
N LEU A 249 16.39 -0.35 -5.82
CA LEU A 249 16.28 0.43 -4.60
C LEU A 249 17.30 -0.12 -3.60
N PRO A 250 18.21 0.72 -3.04
CA PRO A 250 19.05 0.27 -1.95
C PRO A 250 18.14 -0.12 -0.79
N ALA A 251 18.19 -1.38 -0.39
CA ALA A 251 17.67 -1.81 0.90
C ALA A 251 18.48 -1.05 1.97
N ALA A 252 17.95 0.07 2.43
CA ALA A 252 18.56 0.80 3.54
C ALA A 252 18.67 -0.18 4.72
N PRO A 253 19.86 -0.37 5.31
CA PRO A 253 20.01 -1.24 6.46
C PRO A 253 19.23 -0.66 7.62
N PHE A 254 18.12 -1.30 7.95
CA PHE A 254 17.36 -1.04 9.16
C PHE A 254 18.23 -1.38 10.37
N THR A 255 18.80 -0.36 11.03
CA THR A 255 19.48 -0.49 12.32
C THR A 255 18.45 -0.57 13.44
N PRO A 256 18.32 -1.71 14.15
CA PRO A 256 17.46 -1.77 15.33
C PRO A 256 18.14 -1.03 16.49
N LEU A 257 17.68 0.17 16.81
CA LEU A 257 18.01 0.81 18.08
C LEU A 257 17.23 0.11 19.21
N GLY A 258 17.98 -0.57 20.07
CA GLY A 258 17.46 -1.25 21.25
C GLY A 258 16.81 -0.29 22.24
N GLY A 259 15.49 -0.17 22.18
CA GLY A 259 14.67 0.49 23.19
C GLY A 259 14.19 -0.48 24.26
N ARG A 260 15.05 -0.84 25.22
CA ARG A 260 14.63 -1.41 26.50
C ARG A 260 14.01 -0.27 27.34
N ARG A 261 12.69 -0.09 27.28
CA ARG A 261 11.94 0.69 28.29
C ARG A 261 10.63 -0.01 28.64
N GLY A 262 10.54 -0.47 29.89
CA GLY A 262 9.31 -0.29 30.69
C GLY A 262 8.32 -1.45 30.87
N ALA A 263 8.73 -2.71 31.05
CA ALA A 263 7.81 -3.77 31.48
C ALA A 263 7.39 -3.69 32.97
N ALA A 264 7.75 -2.64 33.71
CA ALA A 264 7.52 -2.53 35.16
C ALA A 264 6.16 -1.89 35.56
N GLY A 265 5.39 -1.35 34.61
CA GLY A 265 4.15 -0.61 34.92
C GLY A 265 2.92 -1.49 35.18
N TRP A 266 2.85 -2.69 34.59
CA TRP A 266 1.61 -3.49 34.59
C TRP A 266 1.41 -4.32 35.87
N ALA A 267 2.49 -4.68 36.57
CA ALA A 267 2.38 -5.47 37.80
C ALA A 267 1.73 -4.71 38.97
N VAL A 268 1.85 -3.38 39.00
CA VAL A 268 1.28 -2.55 40.09
C VAL A 268 -0.23 -2.35 39.91
N ALA A 269 -0.71 -2.26 38.66
CA ALA A 269 -2.14 -2.08 38.38
C ALA A 269 -2.99 -3.30 38.78
N VAL A 270 -2.46 -4.52 38.60
CA VAL A 270 -3.17 -5.77 38.95
C VAL A 270 -3.28 -5.94 40.47
N LEU A 271 -2.24 -5.55 41.23
CA LEU A 271 -2.27 -5.63 42.70
C LEU A 271 -3.26 -4.63 43.32
N LEU A 272 -3.42 -3.44 42.76
CA LEU A 272 -4.39 -2.45 43.24
C LEU A 272 -5.84 -2.88 42.95
N ALA A 273 -6.11 -3.50 41.81
CA ALA A 273 -7.44 -4.01 41.47
C ALA A 273 -7.88 -5.16 42.41
N ALA A 274 -6.96 -6.08 42.74
CA ALA A 274 -7.25 -7.17 43.68
C ALA A 274 -7.52 -6.67 45.11
N ALA A 275 -6.79 -5.65 45.57
CA ALA A 275 -7.02 -5.05 46.88
C ALA A 275 -8.40 -4.36 46.97
N LEU A 276 -8.84 -3.68 45.90
CA LEU A 276 -10.13 -3.00 45.88
C LEU A 276 -11.32 -3.98 45.94
N ILE A 277 -11.23 -5.10 45.23
CA ILE A 277 -12.25 -6.16 45.23
C ILE A 277 -12.37 -6.79 46.63
N THR A 278 -11.25 -6.98 47.32
CA THR A 278 -11.24 -7.58 48.66
C THR A 278 -11.87 -6.67 49.72
N VAL A 279 -11.76 -5.34 49.56
CA VAL A 279 -12.42 -4.36 50.44
C VAL A 279 -13.92 -4.26 50.17
N LEU A 280 -14.36 -4.42 48.91
CA LEU A 280 -15.78 -4.38 48.55
C LEU A 280 -16.55 -5.66 48.92
N LEU A 281 -15.85 -6.76 49.20
CA LEU A 281 -16.44 -8.04 49.60
C LEU A 281 -16.44 -8.29 51.12
N ARG A 282 -16.01 -7.31 51.92
CA ARG A 282 -16.13 -7.31 53.39
C ARG A 282 -17.19 -6.31 53.83
#